data_AF-A0A7S1TMW6-F1
#
_entry.id   AF-A0A7S1TMW6-F1
#
_cell.length_a   1.000
_cell.length_b   1.000
_cell.length_c   1.000
_cell.angle_alpha   90.00
_cell.angle_beta   90.00
_cell.angle_gamma   90.00
#
_symmetry.space_group_name_H-M   'P 1'
#
loop_
_entity.id
_entity.type
_entity.pdbx_description
1 polymer ?
#
loop_
_entity_poly.entity_id
_entity_poly.type
_entity_poly.pdbx_seq_one_letter_code
_entity_poly.pdbx_strand_id
1 'polypeptide(L)'
;KLRSLEHLLDVGVGTLGFRGQGLWALASCCKSPMRVSSRRRDSALGLSVNFNSSGTPDHASIQSIAMNFGTTVEARDLDQHRISWSVSSTRAAVEWLKRFAALHP
;
A
#
# COMPACT_ATOMS: atom_id res chain seq x y z
N LYS A 1 -14.66 -6.66 9.82
CA LYS A 1 -15.32 -5.82 8.79
C LYS A 1 -14.23 -4.97 8.14
N LEU A 2 -14.04 -5.06 6.81
CA LEU A 2 -13.07 -4.21 6.08
C LEU A 2 -13.45 -2.74 6.30
N ARG A 3 -12.49 -1.89 6.63
CA ARG A 3 -12.73 -0.45 6.86
C ARG A 3 -12.07 0.37 5.76
N SER A 4 -12.78 1.39 5.27
CA SER A 4 -12.24 2.32 4.27
C SER A 4 -11.20 3.24 4.91
N LEU A 5 -10.35 3.86 4.09
CA LEU A 5 -9.38 4.89 4.51
C LEU A 5 -10.04 6.05 5.28
N GLU A 6 -11.29 6.37 4.94
CA GLU A 6 -12.09 7.39 5.62
C GLU A 6 -12.34 7.07 7.09
N HIS A 7 -12.40 5.78 7.47
CA HIS A 7 -12.54 5.35 8.86
C HIS A 7 -11.23 5.44 9.68
N LEU A 8 -10.07 5.70 9.06
CA LEU A 8 -8.82 5.93 9.79
C LEU A 8 -8.82 7.27 10.55
N LEU A 9 -9.70 8.20 10.17
CA LEU A 9 -9.83 9.51 10.82
C LEU A 9 -10.49 9.41 12.21
N ASP A 10 -11.34 8.40 12.44
CA ASP A 10 -12.11 8.26 13.69
C ASP A 10 -11.48 7.30 14.71
N VAL A 11 -10.73 6.29 14.25
CA VAL A 11 -10.16 5.26 15.12
C VAL A 11 -8.83 4.81 14.52
N GLY A 12 -7.73 5.29 15.09
CA GLY A 12 -6.37 4.94 14.66
C GLY A 12 -6.21 3.43 14.42
N VAL A 13 -5.60 3.11 13.27
CA VAL A 13 -5.13 1.81 12.79
C VAL A 13 -6.21 0.71 12.65
N GLY A 14 -6.53 0.32 11.40
CA GLY A 14 -7.42 -0.82 11.19
C GLY A 14 -7.65 -1.30 9.75
N THR A 15 -6.61 -1.82 9.11
CA THR A 15 -6.65 -2.87 8.06
C THR A 15 -7.48 -2.61 6.77
N LEU A 16 -6.76 -2.36 5.67
CA LEU A 16 -7.20 -2.76 4.33
C LEU A 16 -6.77 -4.22 4.10
N GLY A 17 -7.72 -5.16 4.18
CA GLY A 17 -7.50 -6.58 3.83
C GLY A 17 -6.92 -7.45 4.96
N PHE A 18 -7.28 -8.73 4.92
CA PHE A 18 -7.05 -9.76 5.95
C PHE A 18 -5.67 -9.63 6.64
N ARG A 19 -5.72 -9.32 7.95
CA ARG A 19 -4.61 -9.09 8.89
C ARG A 19 -3.75 -7.83 8.71
N GLY A 20 -3.85 -7.05 7.63
CA GLY A 20 -3.02 -5.84 7.42
C GLY A 20 -1.50 -6.09 7.41
N GLN A 21 -1.06 -7.35 7.51
CA GLN A 21 0.34 -7.73 7.63
C GLN A 21 1.12 -7.51 6.35
N GLY A 22 0.48 -7.61 5.17
CA GLY A 22 1.15 -7.38 3.89
C GLY A 22 1.61 -5.93 3.73
N LEU A 23 0.69 -4.98 3.94
CA LEU A 23 1.02 -3.55 3.89
C LEU A 23 1.96 -3.14 5.03
N TRP A 24 1.76 -3.71 6.22
CA TRP A 24 2.65 -3.47 7.36
C TRP A 24 4.08 -3.97 7.11
N ALA A 25 4.22 -5.20 6.60
CA ALA A 25 5.51 -5.77 6.26
C ALA A 25 6.19 -4.98 5.14
N LEU A 26 5.44 -4.57 4.12
CA LEU A 26 5.94 -3.71 3.04
C LEU A 26 6.45 -2.38 3.59
N ALA A 27 5.68 -1.70 4.43
CA ALA A 27 6.08 -0.45 5.07
C ALA A 27 7.37 -0.61 5.89
N SER A 28 7.51 -1.74 6.61
CA SER A 28 8.72 -2.06 7.38
C SER A 28 9.99 -2.29 6.55
N CYS A 29 9.84 -2.46 5.24
CA CYS A 29 10.93 -2.60 4.29
C CYS A 29 11.24 -1.30 3.55
N CYS A 30 10.46 -0.23 3.71
CA CYS A 30 10.71 1.06 3.07
C CYS A 30 11.59 1.95 3.95
N LYS A 31 12.60 2.59 3.37
CA LYS A 31 13.37 3.66 4.05
C LYS A 31 12.60 4.98 4.05
N SER A 32 11.86 5.24 2.97
CA SER A 32 10.96 6.38 2.84
C SER A 32 9.53 6.00 3.28
N PRO A 33 8.70 6.96 3.74
CA PRO A 33 7.30 6.67 4.06
C PRO A 33 6.56 6.05 2.87
N MET A 34 5.86 4.94 3.12
CA MET A 34 5.01 4.28 2.13
C MET A 34 3.72 5.09 1.96
N ARG A 35 3.29 5.39 0.74
CA ARG A 35 2.05 6.13 0.49
C ARG A 35 0.94 5.19 0.06
N VAL A 36 -0.25 5.35 0.61
CA VAL A 36 -1.47 4.67 0.13
C VAL A 36 -2.49 5.72 -0.24
N SER A 37 -2.99 5.59 -1.47
CA SER A 37 -4.05 6.43 -2.01
C SER A 37 -5.24 5.57 -2.36
N SER A 38 -6.45 5.97 -2.00
CA SER A 38 -7.65 5.23 -2.36
C SER A 38 -8.82 6.15 -2.62
N ARG A 39 -9.59 5.81 -3.66
CA ARG A 39 -10.88 6.46 -3.95
C ARG A 39 -11.96 5.41 -4.13
N ARG A 40 -13.06 5.57 -3.39
CA ARG A 40 -14.26 4.75 -3.54
C ARG A 40 -15.04 5.15 -4.80
N ARG A 41 -15.92 4.27 -5.27
CA ARG A 41 -16.70 4.52 -6.50
C ARG A 41 -17.70 5.67 -6.33
N ASP A 42 -18.22 5.82 -5.12
CA ASP A 42 -19.20 6.82 -4.70
C ASP A 42 -18.57 8.14 -4.24
N SER A 43 -17.23 8.23 -4.16
CA SER A 43 -16.55 9.47 -3.76
C SER A 43 -16.06 10.26 -4.96
N ALA A 44 -16.24 11.59 -4.91
CA ALA A 44 -15.70 12.52 -5.90
C ALA A 44 -14.16 12.56 -5.86
N LEU A 45 -13.58 12.56 -4.66
CA LEU A 45 -12.13 12.67 -4.41
C LEU A 45 -11.59 11.44 -3.68
N GLY A 46 -10.32 11.11 -3.93
CA GLY A 46 -9.60 10.10 -3.17
C GLY A 46 -8.93 10.69 -1.93
N LEU A 47 -8.49 9.82 -1.03
CA LEU A 47 -7.62 10.17 0.09
C LEU A 47 -6.25 9.54 -0.10
N SER A 48 -5.21 10.30 0.18
CA SER A 48 -3.81 9.86 0.25
C SER A 48 -3.32 10.00 1.68
N VAL A 49 -2.56 9.01 2.16
CA VAL A 49 -1.88 9.05 3.46
C VAL A 49 -0.52 8.37 3.37
N ASN A 50 0.46 8.90 4.09
CA ASN A 50 1.76 8.27 4.27
C ASN A 50 1.75 7.38 5.53
N PHE A 51 2.47 6.27 5.46
CA PHE A 51 2.71 5.33 6.54
C PHE A 51 4.21 5.28 6.80
N ASN A 52 4.59 5.28 8.08
CA ASN A 52 5.98 5.10 8.48
C ASN A 52 6.39 3.61 8.45
N SER A 53 7.65 3.32 8.81
CA SER A 53 8.19 1.95 8.80
C SER A 53 7.56 1.00 9.83
N SER A 54 6.83 1.51 10.82
CA SER A 54 6.03 0.67 11.72
C SER A 54 4.62 0.41 11.20
N GLY A 55 4.30 0.87 9.98
CA GLY A 55 2.98 0.75 9.37
C GLY A 55 1.91 1.62 10.04
N THR A 56 2.33 2.63 10.81
CA THR A 56 1.42 3.60 11.44
C THR A 56 1.18 4.76 10.46
N PRO A 57 -0.09 5.18 10.27
CA PRO A 57 -0.40 6.32 9.42
C PRO A 57 0.09 7.63 10.05
N ASP A 58 0.68 8.50 9.24
CA ASP A 58 0.92 9.89 9.61
C ASP A 58 -0.35 10.70 9.33
N HIS A 59 -1.10 11.03 10.38
CA HIS A 59 -2.35 11.78 10.27
C HIS A 59 -2.19 13.17 9.65
N ALA A 60 -1.02 13.81 9.81
CA ALA A 60 -0.75 15.12 9.20
C ALA A 60 -0.56 15.03 7.68
N SER A 61 -0.28 13.83 7.16
CA SER A 61 -0.10 13.58 5.73
C SER A 61 -1.41 13.27 4.98
N ILE A 62 -2.55 13.22 5.68
CA ILE A 62 -3.83 12.91 5.05
C ILE A 62 -4.26 14.06 4.15
N GLN A 63 -4.44 13.78 2.86
CA GLN A 63 -4.79 14.77 1.86
C GLN A 63 -5.85 14.23 0.89
N SER A 64 -6.79 15.09 0.50
CA SER A 64 -7.73 14.81 -0.59
C SER A 64 -7.03 15.00 -1.93
N ILE A 65 -7.16 14.04 -2.84
CA ILE A 65 -6.48 14.04 -4.14
C ILE A 65 -7.44 13.66 -5.27
N ALA A 66 -7.18 14.20 -6.47
CA ALA A 66 -7.83 13.74 -7.69
C ALA A 66 -7.18 12.43 -8.15
N MET A 67 -7.99 11.36 -8.29
CA MET A 67 -7.54 10.07 -8.82
C MET A 67 -8.73 9.27 -9.38
N ASN A 68 -8.44 8.25 -10.18
CA ASN A 68 -9.45 7.29 -10.62
C ASN A 68 -9.97 6.44 -9.45
N PHE A 69 -11.11 5.77 -9.64
CA PHE A 69 -11.59 4.77 -8.68
C PHE A 69 -10.55 3.65 -8.52
N GLY A 70 -10.26 3.27 -7.27
CA GLY A 70 -9.32 2.21 -6.95
C GLY A 70 -8.41 2.55 -5.78
N THR A 71 -7.36 1.74 -5.62
CA THR A 71 -6.34 1.89 -4.58
C THR A 71 -4.97 1.80 -5.21
N THR A 72 -4.09 2.74 -4.87
CA THR A 72 -2.69 2.77 -5.26
C THR A 72 -1.84 2.68 -4.01
N VAL A 73 -0.86 1.78 -4.00
CA VAL A 73 0.14 1.65 -2.95
C VAL A 73 1.49 1.97 -3.56
N GLU A 74 2.19 2.92 -2.97
CA GLU A 74 3.49 3.38 -3.43
C GLU A 74 4.54 3.16 -2.35
N ALA A 75 5.44 2.22 -2.61
CA ALA A 75 6.57 1.89 -1.76
C ALA A 75 7.86 2.32 -2.45
N ARG A 76 8.61 3.25 -1.84
CA ARG A 76 9.88 3.77 -2.35
C ARG A 76 11.02 3.35 -1.44
N ASP A 77 12.24 3.39 -1.98
CA ASP A 77 13.49 3.18 -1.24
C ASP A 77 13.46 1.90 -0.40
N LEU A 78 13.08 0.80 -1.04
CA LEU A 78 13.06 -0.52 -0.42
C LEU A 78 14.46 -0.90 0.09
N ASP A 79 14.54 -1.32 1.35
CA ASP A 79 15.79 -1.58 2.04
C ASP A 79 16.52 -2.78 1.42
N GLN A 80 17.64 -2.50 0.76
CA GLN A 80 18.47 -3.48 0.08
C GLN A 80 19.12 -4.50 1.03
N HIS A 81 19.21 -4.18 2.34
CA HIS A 81 19.67 -5.13 3.35
C HIS A 81 18.59 -6.16 3.72
N ARG A 82 17.31 -5.82 3.51
CA ARG A 82 16.16 -6.70 3.75
C ARG A 82 15.68 -7.39 2.47
N ILE A 83 15.91 -6.76 1.31
CA ILE A 83 15.49 -7.25 0.01
C ILE A 83 16.72 -7.37 -0.89
N SER A 84 17.14 -8.60 -1.19
CA SER A 84 18.21 -8.83 -2.16
C SER A 84 17.69 -8.62 -3.59
N TRP A 85 17.98 -7.44 -4.14
CA TRP A 85 17.73 -7.16 -5.55
C TRP A 85 18.80 -7.87 -6.38
N SER A 86 18.42 -9.01 -6.96
CA SER A 86 19.24 -9.74 -7.91
C SER A 86 18.45 -9.95 -9.20
N VAL A 87 19.16 -10.19 -10.31
CA VAL A 87 18.52 -10.52 -11.59
C VAL A 87 17.57 -11.72 -11.45
N SER A 88 17.94 -12.71 -10.62
CA SER A 88 17.08 -13.85 -10.31
C SER A 88 15.85 -13.47 -9.49
N SER A 89 15.96 -12.55 -8.51
CA SER A 89 14.83 -12.02 -7.72
C SER A 89 13.82 -11.30 -8.63
N THR A 90 14.30 -10.43 -9.52
CA THR A 90 13.44 -9.72 -10.47
C THR A 90 12.75 -10.67 -11.43
N ARG A 91 13.49 -11.67 -11.96
CA ARG A 91 12.91 -12.70 -12.82
C ARG A 91 11.82 -13.50 -12.11
N ALA A 92 12.06 -13.88 -10.84
CA ALA A 92 11.07 -14.59 -10.03
C ALA A 92 9.80 -13.77 -9.82
N ALA A 93 9.92 -12.46 -9.55
CA ALA A 93 8.77 -11.56 -9.42
C ALA A 93 7.97 -11.44 -10.73
N VAL A 94 8.64 -11.31 -11.87
CA VAL A 94 7.98 -11.27 -13.19
C VAL A 94 7.26 -12.59 -13.49
N GLU A 95 7.89 -13.75 -13.24
CA GLU A 95 7.26 -15.05 -13.45
C GLU A 95 6.04 -15.25 -12.55
N TRP A 96 6.11 -14.78 -11.30
CA TRP A 96 4.94 -14.77 -10.41
C TRP A 96 3.81 -13.91 -10.98
N LEU A 97 4.11 -12.69 -11.47
CA LEU A 97 3.12 -11.80 -12.08
C LEU A 97 2.45 -12.42 -13.32
N LYS A 98 3.23 -13.07 -14.19
CA LYS A 98 2.69 -13.77 -15.37
C LYS A 98 1.71 -14.88 -14.96
N ARG A 99 2.09 -15.70 -13.98
CA ARG A 99 1.22 -16.78 -13.47
C ARG A 99 -0.03 -16.23 -12.81
N PHE A 100 0.10 -15.16 -12.04
CA PHE A 100 -1.04 -14.48 -11.43
C PHE A 100 -2.02 -13.98 -12.49
N ALA A 101 -1.52 -13.31 -13.53
CA ALA A 101 -2.34 -12.82 -14.64
C ALA A 101 -3.03 -13.97 -15.41
N ALA A 102 -2.33 -15.08 -15.65
CA ALA A 102 -2.91 -16.24 -16.33
C ALA A 102 -4.07 -16.90 -15.54
N LEU A 103 -4.09 -16.74 -14.21
CA LEU A 103 -5.13 -17.26 -13.34
C LEU A 103 -6.31 -16.30 -13.14
N HIS A 104 -6.19 -15.04 -13.56
CA HIS A 104 -7.21 -13.99 -13.40
C HIS A 104 -7.46 -13.30 -14.75
N PRO A 105 -8.11 -14.00 -15.70
CA PRO A 105 -8.40 -13.48 -17.04
C PRO A 105 -9.37 -12.29 -17.04
#